data_AF-A0A6A7LHH0-F1
#
_entry.id   AF-A0A6A7LHH0-F1
#
_cell.length_a   1.000
_cell.length_b   1.000
_cell.length_c   1.000
_cell.angle_alpha   90.00
_cell.angle_beta   90.00
_cell.angle_gamma   90.00
#
_symmetry.space_group_name_H-M   'P 1'
#
loop_
_entity.id
_entity.type
_entity.pdbx_description
1 polymer ?
#
loop_
_entity_poly.entity_id
_entity_poly.type
_entity_poly.pdbx_seq_one_letter_code
_entity_poly.pdbx_strand_id
1 'polypeptide(L)'
;MQRFHVCKVFIDGSASHLIHELKHGYGEYITYEKLKPDVLDRQISSGCGEPLIVPINFQKHHKSMAKHLVKALAHKRVRINPKFDDLIISLKSATTKEDEWTLDKPRSANNDLFDAFRMSMLCLKGAGE
;
A
#
# COMPACT_ATOMS: atom_id res chain seq x y z
N MET A 1 -10.51 -15.78 17.80
CA MET A 1 -11.28 -16.06 16.57
C MET A 1 -10.81 -15.09 15.50
N GLN A 2 -10.28 -15.54 14.36
CA GLN A 2 -9.75 -14.66 13.31
C GLN A 2 -10.90 -14.10 12.47
N ARG A 3 -11.08 -12.79 12.47
CA ARG A 3 -12.24 -12.12 11.82
C ARG A 3 -12.11 -12.03 10.30
N PHE A 4 -10.89 -12.04 9.76
CA PHE A 4 -10.59 -11.89 8.34
C PHE A 4 -9.47 -12.83 7.91
N HIS A 5 -9.57 -13.36 6.69
CA HIS A 5 -8.49 -14.12 6.06
C HIS A 5 -7.54 -13.16 5.33
N VAL A 6 -6.51 -12.69 6.04
CA VAL A 6 -5.52 -11.77 5.49
C VAL A 6 -4.47 -12.58 4.73
N CYS A 7 -4.37 -12.36 3.41
CA CYS A 7 -3.40 -13.07 2.57
C CYS A 7 -2.14 -12.24 2.24
N LYS A 8 -2.16 -10.93 2.53
CA LYS A 8 -1.04 -10.02 2.27
C LYS A 8 -1.09 -8.82 3.22
N VAL A 9 0.07 -8.39 3.70
CA VAL A 9 0.23 -7.22 4.57
C VAL A 9 1.33 -6.34 3.99
N PHE A 10 0.94 -5.19 3.46
CA PHE A 10 1.86 -4.18 2.97
C PHE A 10 2.24 -3.23 4.10
N ILE A 11 3.54 -2.98 4.27
CA ILE A 11 4.08 -2.12 5.33
C ILE A 11 5.06 -1.13 4.71
N ASP A 12 5.02 0.14 5.13
CA ASP A 12 6.04 1.10 4.72
C ASP A 12 7.43 0.62 5.18
N GLY A 13 8.38 0.59 4.25
CA GLY A 13 9.75 0.15 4.49
C GLY A 13 10.50 1.01 5.52
N SER A 14 9.99 2.20 5.86
CA SER A 14 10.51 3.01 6.97
C SER A 14 10.33 2.34 8.35
N ALA A 15 9.35 1.42 8.49
CA ALA A 15 9.07 0.68 9.71
C ALA A 15 9.82 -0.65 9.80
N SER A 16 11.14 -0.64 9.57
CA SER A 16 11.97 -1.85 9.46
C SER A 16 11.89 -2.77 10.68
N HIS A 17 11.85 -2.21 11.89
CA HIS A 17 11.76 -2.99 13.13
C HIS A 17 10.48 -3.85 13.16
N LEU A 18 9.32 -3.24 12.89
CA LEU A 18 8.04 -3.94 12.81
C LEU A 18 8.07 -5.03 11.74
N ILE A 19 8.68 -4.74 10.58
CA ILE A 19 8.80 -5.70 9.49
C ILE A 19 9.64 -6.90 9.92
N HIS A 20 10.79 -6.69 10.57
CA HIS A 20 11.63 -7.79 11.08
C HIS A 20 10.89 -8.64 12.10
N GLU A 21 10.20 -8.03 13.06
CA GLU A 21 9.43 -8.74 14.08
C GLU A 21 8.33 -9.61 13.45
N LEU A 22 7.56 -9.04 12.51
CA LEU A 22 6.50 -9.78 11.82
C LEU A 22 7.08 -10.91 10.97
N LYS A 23 8.13 -10.63 10.18
CA LYS A 23 8.78 -11.65 9.36
C LYS A 23 9.33 -12.79 10.21
N HIS A 24 9.98 -12.48 11.33
CA HIS A 24 10.44 -13.48 12.29
C HIS A 24 9.25 -14.30 12.85
N GLY A 25 8.19 -13.64 13.28
CA GLY A 25 6.99 -14.29 13.84
C GLY A 25 6.26 -15.21 12.87
N TYR A 26 6.28 -14.90 11.56
CA TYR A 26 5.68 -15.72 10.51
C TYR A 26 6.67 -16.69 9.83
N GLY A 27 7.92 -16.78 10.29
CA GLY A 27 8.94 -17.65 9.70
C GLY A 27 9.39 -17.24 8.29
N GLU A 28 9.21 -15.97 7.93
CA GLU A 28 9.64 -15.42 6.64
C GLU A 28 11.11 -14.99 6.64
N TYR A 29 11.67 -14.74 5.46
CA TYR A 29 13.03 -14.26 5.30
C TYR A 29 13.22 -12.84 5.88
N ILE A 30 13.88 -12.77 7.05
CA ILE A 30 14.00 -11.55 7.88
C ILE A 30 14.90 -10.48 7.23
N THR A 31 15.93 -10.88 6.49
CA THR A 31 16.93 -9.93 5.94
C THR A 31 16.53 -9.42 4.55
N TYR A 32 15.28 -8.97 4.43
CA TYR A 32 14.65 -8.62 3.15
C TYR A 32 15.36 -7.47 2.42
N GLU A 33 16.11 -6.63 3.13
CA GLU A 33 16.87 -5.50 2.59
C GLU A 33 18.01 -5.96 1.69
N LYS A 34 18.49 -7.20 1.86
CA LYS A 34 19.52 -7.81 1.00
C LYS A 34 18.94 -8.41 -0.28
N LEU A 35 17.61 -8.46 -0.43
CA LEU A 35 17.00 -8.97 -1.65
C LEU A 35 17.20 -7.98 -2.80
N LYS A 36 17.32 -8.52 -4.02
CA LYS A 36 17.36 -7.70 -5.22
C LYS A 36 16.04 -6.93 -5.37
N PRO A 37 16.05 -5.69 -5.86
CA PRO A 37 14.83 -4.90 -6.07
C PRO A 37 13.74 -5.64 -6.86
N ASP A 38 14.11 -6.39 -7.89
CA ASP A 38 13.16 -7.16 -8.72
C ASP A 38 12.41 -8.24 -7.94
N VAL A 39 13.04 -8.80 -6.90
CA VAL A 39 12.41 -9.80 -6.02
C VAL A 39 11.34 -9.11 -5.18
N LEU A 40 11.64 -7.93 -4.61
CA LEU A 40 10.68 -7.16 -3.83
C LEU A 40 9.51 -6.70 -4.70
N ASP A 41 9.78 -6.20 -5.91
CA ASP A 41 8.73 -5.80 -6.86
C ASP A 41 7.83 -7.01 -7.24
N ARG A 42 8.41 -8.21 -7.41
CA ARG A 42 7.63 -9.45 -7.64
C ARG A 42 6.76 -9.84 -6.43
N GLN A 43 7.23 -9.61 -5.21
CA GLN A 43 6.46 -9.89 -3.99
C GLN A 43 5.24 -8.98 -3.86
N ILE A 44 5.33 -7.74 -4.34
CA ILE A 44 4.19 -6.82 -4.41
C ILE A 44 3.12 -7.38 -5.35
N SER A 45 3.54 -7.87 -6.52
CA SER A 45 2.66 -8.40 -7.56
C SER A 45 2.19 -9.84 -7.36
N SER A 46 2.66 -10.54 -6.31
CA SER A 46 2.34 -11.96 -6.09
C SER A 46 0.93 -12.23 -5.56
N GLY A 47 0.14 -11.18 -5.30
CA GLY A 47 -1.22 -11.31 -4.77
C GLY A 47 -1.21 -11.98 -3.40
N CYS A 48 -2.00 -13.06 -3.23
CA CYS A 48 -2.03 -13.87 -2.01
C CYS A 48 -0.90 -14.92 -1.93
N GLY A 49 0.07 -14.90 -2.86
CA GLY A 49 1.27 -15.74 -2.77
C GLY A 49 2.29 -15.19 -1.77
N GLU A 50 3.25 -16.03 -1.38
CA GLU A 50 4.32 -15.64 -0.44
C GLU A 50 5.15 -14.45 -0.94
N PRO A 51 5.73 -13.65 -0.02
CA PRO A 51 5.53 -13.67 1.43
C PRO A 51 4.23 -12.96 1.85
N LEU A 52 3.72 -13.24 3.06
CA LEU A 52 2.60 -12.53 3.67
C LEU A 52 2.98 -11.06 3.97
N ILE A 53 4.17 -10.84 4.56
CA ILE A 53 4.65 -9.51 4.92
C ILE A 53 5.46 -8.92 3.75
N VAL A 54 4.99 -7.81 3.18
CA VAL A 54 5.65 -7.14 2.04
C VAL A 54 6.05 -5.70 2.40
N PRO A 55 7.36 -5.44 2.51
CA PRO A 55 7.89 -4.08 2.64
C PRO A 55 7.66 -3.28 1.36
N ILE A 56 7.15 -2.06 1.49
CA ILE A 56 6.94 -1.14 0.38
C ILE A 56 7.89 0.03 0.54
N ASN A 57 8.77 0.24 -0.44
CA ASN A 57 9.53 1.49 -0.51
C ASN A 57 8.59 2.62 -0.97
N PHE A 58 8.01 3.35 0.00
CA PHE A 58 7.05 4.40 -0.32
C PHE A 58 7.66 5.51 -1.18
N GLN A 59 8.92 5.88 -0.94
CA GLN A 59 9.63 6.89 -1.74
C GLN A 59 9.81 6.48 -3.21
N LYS A 60 10.00 5.18 -3.48
CA LYS A 60 10.06 4.66 -4.85
C LYS A 60 8.68 4.58 -5.51
N HIS A 61 7.65 4.18 -4.77
CA HIS A 61 6.36 3.79 -5.34
C HIS A 61 5.22 4.81 -5.15
N HIS A 62 5.39 5.92 -4.40
CA HIS A 62 4.26 6.80 -4.05
C HIS A 62 3.50 7.35 -5.26
N LYS A 63 4.21 7.73 -6.34
CA LYS A 63 3.57 8.24 -7.57
C LYS A 63 2.79 7.14 -8.30
N SER A 64 3.36 5.93 -8.43
CA SER A 64 2.69 4.81 -9.08
C SER A 64 1.49 4.33 -8.28
N MET A 65 1.57 4.31 -6.94
CA MET A 65 0.47 3.99 -6.06
C MET A 65 -0.67 5.01 -6.16
N ALA A 66 -0.37 6.32 -6.29
CA ALA A 66 -1.38 7.35 -6.52
C ALA A 66 -2.12 7.13 -7.85
N LYS A 67 -1.38 6.89 -8.94
CA LYS A 67 -1.95 6.56 -10.25
C LYS A 67 -2.83 5.31 -10.18
N HIS A 68 -2.35 4.28 -9.50
CA HIS A 68 -3.05 3.01 -9.36
C HIS A 68 -4.37 3.18 -8.58
N LEU A 69 -4.35 3.93 -7.47
CA LEU A 69 -5.55 4.25 -6.70
C LEU A 69 -6.59 4.98 -7.56
N VAL A 70 -6.19 6.02 -8.30
CA VAL A 70 -7.12 6.77 -9.17
C VAL A 70 -7.74 5.84 -10.22
N LYS A 71 -6.96 4.98 -10.86
CA LYS A 71 -7.49 3.97 -11.81
C LYS A 71 -8.47 3.02 -11.14
N ALA A 72 -8.15 2.51 -9.94
CA ALA A 72 -9.02 1.59 -9.21
C ALA A 72 -10.36 2.24 -8.83
N LEU A 73 -10.35 3.51 -8.40
CA LEU A 73 -11.55 4.28 -8.08
C LEU A 73 -12.37 4.61 -9.34
N ALA A 74 -11.73 5.07 -10.43
CA ALA A 74 -12.39 5.38 -11.69
C ALA A 74 -13.12 4.16 -12.27
N HIS A 75 -12.51 2.98 -12.16
CA HIS A 75 -13.11 1.70 -12.57
C HIS A 75 -14.06 1.09 -11.53
N LYS A 76 -14.38 1.81 -10.45
CA LYS A 76 -15.29 1.37 -9.37
C LYS A 76 -14.91 0.01 -8.76
N ARG A 77 -13.61 -0.31 -8.70
CA ARG A 77 -13.10 -1.58 -8.16
C ARG A 77 -13.11 -1.64 -6.64
N VAL A 78 -13.35 -0.51 -5.99
CA VAL A 78 -13.34 -0.37 -4.53
C VAL A 78 -14.65 0.24 -4.09
N ARG A 79 -15.24 -0.33 -3.04
CA ARG A 79 -16.39 0.25 -2.32
C ARG A 79 -15.95 0.55 -0.90
N ILE A 80 -16.14 1.79 -0.47
CA ILE A 80 -15.76 2.26 0.86
C ILE A 80 -17.03 2.33 1.70
N ASN A 81 -17.01 1.67 2.87
CA ASN A 81 -18.13 1.77 3.79
C ASN A 81 -18.20 3.19 4.37
N PRO A 82 -19.37 3.84 4.42
CA PRO A 82 -19.53 5.18 4.97
C PRO A 82 -18.99 5.37 6.39
N LYS A 83 -18.89 4.31 7.21
CA LYS A 83 -18.33 4.38 8.57
C LYS A 83 -16.86 4.82 8.63
N PHE A 84 -16.15 4.82 7.50
CA PHE A 84 -14.75 5.22 7.42
C PHE A 84 -14.63 6.70 7.07
N ASP A 85 -15.21 7.58 7.89
CA ASP A 85 -15.29 9.02 7.63
C ASP A 85 -13.92 9.66 7.41
N ASP A 86 -12.93 9.31 8.22
CA ASP A 86 -11.57 9.86 8.09
C ASP A 86 -10.90 9.50 6.76
N LEU A 87 -11.18 8.31 6.23
CA LEU A 87 -10.70 7.88 4.92
C LEU A 87 -11.44 8.63 3.81
N ILE A 88 -12.74 8.85 3.97
CA ILE A 88 -13.52 9.63 3.01
C ILE A 88 -13.03 11.08 2.98
N ILE A 89 -12.73 11.67 4.14
CA ILE A 89 -12.14 13.01 4.26
C ILE A 89 -10.76 13.06 3.59
N SER A 90 -9.92 12.04 3.81
CA SER A 90 -8.59 11.97 3.19
C SER A 90 -8.69 11.91 1.67
N LEU A 91 -9.58 11.09 1.12
CA LEU A 91 -9.81 10.97 -0.32
C LEU A 91 -10.38 12.25 -0.95
N LYS A 92 -11.28 12.95 -0.24
CA LYS A 92 -11.88 14.20 -0.74
C LYS A 92 -10.91 15.39 -0.72
N SER A 93 -9.96 15.41 0.21
CA SER A 93 -8.98 16.49 0.35
C SER A 93 -7.66 16.23 -0.40
N ALA A 94 -7.40 14.97 -0.81
CA ALA A 94 -6.19 14.58 -1.49
C ALA A 94 -5.93 15.42 -2.75
N THR A 95 -4.89 16.24 -2.69
CA THR A 95 -4.48 17.15 -3.77
C THR A 95 -3.04 16.85 -4.16
N THR A 96 -2.70 16.89 -5.45
CA THR A 96 -1.32 16.74 -5.89
C THR A 96 -0.62 18.08 -6.00
N LYS A 97 0.70 18.08 -5.75
CA LYS A 97 1.59 19.17 -6.15
C LYS A 97 1.67 19.28 -7.68
N GLU A 98 2.28 20.36 -8.14
CA GLU A 98 2.46 20.67 -9.57
C GLU A 98 3.29 19.60 -10.32
N ASP A 99 4.11 18.82 -9.64
CA ASP A 99 5.02 17.80 -10.22
C ASP A 99 4.35 16.44 -10.52
N GLU A 100 3.05 16.46 -10.83
CA GLU A 100 2.14 15.34 -11.12
C GLU A 100 2.32 14.09 -10.21
N TRP A 101 1.28 13.76 -9.44
CA TRP A 101 1.17 12.54 -8.61
C TRP A 101 1.93 12.53 -7.28
N THR A 102 2.61 13.62 -6.91
CA THR A 102 3.09 13.83 -5.54
C THR A 102 1.98 14.43 -4.69
N LEU A 103 1.65 13.83 -3.55
CA LEU A 103 0.63 14.35 -2.64
C LEU A 103 1.11 15.66 -1.98
N ASP A 104 0.26 16.68 -2.03
CA ASP A 104 0.46 17.94 -1.29
C ASP A 104 -0.03 17.76 0.15
N LYS A 105 0.86 17.21 1.00
CA LYS A 105 0.56 16.89 2.40
C LYS A 105 -0.01 18.08 3.20
N PRO A 106 0.51 19.32 3.09
CA PRO A 106 -0.08 20.50 3.74
C PRO A 106 -1.52 20.81 3.35
N ARG A 107 -1.95 20.45 2.13
CA ARG A 107 -3.31 20.71 1.62
C ARG A 107 -4.24 19.51 1.72
N SER A 108 -3.73 18.37 2.20
CA SER A 108 -4.46 17.10 2.28
C SER A 108 -4.65 16.70 3.76
N ALA A 109 -5.79 16.11 4.10
CA ALA A 109 -6.09 15.64 5.45
C ALA A 109 -5.81 14.14 5.61
N ASN A 110 -5.51 13.72 6.84
CA ASN A 110 -5.34 12.30 7.21
C ASN A 110 -4.37 11.53 6.29
N ASN A 111 -3.21 12.14 6.02
CA ASN A 111 -2.24 11.66 5.04
C ASN A 111 -1.78 10.22 5.31
N ASP A 112 -1.58 9.83 6.57
CA ASP A 112 -1.14 8.47 6.91
C ASP A 112 -2.20 7.42 6.55
N LEU A 113 -3.48 7.75 6.75
CA LEU A 113 -4.59 6.87 6.38
C LEU A 113 -4.74 6.76 4.86
N PHE A 114 -4.53 7.87 4.14
CA PHE A 114 -4.49 7.87 2.68
C PHE A 114 -3.31 7.03 2.16
N ASP A 115 -2.13 7.13 2.77
CA ASP A 115 -0.92 6.38 2.41
C ASP A 115 -1.12 4.88 2.63
N ALA A 116 -1.69 4.50 3.79
CA ALA A 116 -2.08 3.11 4.07
C ALA A 116 -3.10 2.59 3.05
N PHE A 117 -4.11 3.40 2.71
CA PHE A 117 -5.11 3.00 1.73
C PHE A 117 -4.51 2.81 0.34
N ARG A 118 -3.63 3.72 -0.11
CA ARG A 118 -2.88 3.60 -1.37
C ARG A 118 -2.08 2.31 -1.45
N MET A 119 -1.36 1.95 -0.39
CA MET A 119 -0.62 0.68 -0.33
C MET A 119 -1.56 -0.53 -0.40
N SER A 120 -2.69 -0.48 0.29
CA SER A 120 -3.66 -1.59 0.27
C SER A 120 -4.20 -1.87 -1.13
N MET A 121 -4.22 -0.89 -2.03
CA MET A 121 -4.67 -1.07 -3.41
C MET A 121 -3.69 -1.86 -4.27
N LEU A 122 -2.43 -2.03 -3.85
CA LEU A 122 -1.46 -2.86 -4.58
C LEU A 122 -1.92 -4.32 -4.73
N CYS A 123 -2.86 -4.79 -3.89
CA CYS A 123 -3.47 -6.12 -4.06
C CYS A 123 -4.38 -6.22 -5.29
N LEU A 124 -4.88 -5.09 -5.82
CA LEU A 124 -5.75 -5.07 -6.98
C LEU A 124 -4.91 -5.17 -8.24
N LYS A 125 -4.66 -6.39 -8.73
CA LYS A 125 -4.05 -6.59 -10.06
C LYS A 125 -4.73 -5.71 -11.10
N GLY A 126 -3.98 -4.97 -11.92
CA GLY A 126 -4.53 -4.31 -13.10
C GLY A 126 -5.28 -5.36 -13.93
N ALA A 127 -6.59 -5.20 -14.12
CA ALA A 127 -7.28 -5.97 -15.15
C ALA A 127 -6.81 -5.38 -16.49
N GLY A 128 -5.82 -6.02 -17.13
CA GLY A 128 -5.23 -5.55 -18.39
C GLY A 128 -3.77 -5.09 -18.32
N GLU A 129 -2.96 -5.60 -17.39
CA GLU A 129 -1.50 -5.61 -17.50
C GLU A 129 -1.01 -7.05 -17.74
#